data_AF-A0A2W4J295-F1
#
_entry.id   AF-A0A2W4J295-F1
#
_cell.length_a   1.000
_cell.length_b   1.000
_cell.length_c   1.000
_cell.angle_alpha   90.00
_cell.angle_beta   90.00
_cell.angle_gamma   90.00
#
_symmetry.space_group_name_H-M   'P 1'
#
loop_
_entity.id
_entity.type
_entity.pdbx_description
1 polymer ?
#
loop_
_entity_poly.entity_id
_entity_poly.type
_entity_poly.pdbx_seq_one_letter_code
_entity_poly.pdbx_strand_id
1 'polypeptide(L)'
;MMADRYQGPRRARLATAGARAAVESVFGEQPRGDRISGMVFRALMLLALATALVMLTSLIIYSAWRGWGRLDLDMITEKPSRIRPEQAGYGPALVGSIYMIVGVIVLVVPVGVGAAVYLEEYAKKDRWYNRLIELNIQNLAGVPSIVFGILGLAFIARGPIGLGLVVATGSITLALLVLPTVIIAAREAIRAVPSSIREGSLALGATQWQTISRQVLPAAAPGI
;
A
#
# COMPACT_ATOMS: atom_id res chain seq x y z
N MET A 1 -46.82 -49.79 -22.36
CA MET A 1 -46.37 -49.78 -20.95
C MET A 1 -44.86 -49.79 -20.97
N MET A 2 -44.18 -48.65 -20.78
CA MET A 2 -42.75 -48.48 -20.47
C MET A 2 -42.26 -47.12 -21.03
N ALA A 3 -42.41 -46.05 -20.25
CA ALA A 3 -41.64 -44.82 -20.42
C ALA A 3 -41.79 -43.94 -19.18
N ASP A 4 -41.39 -44.43 -18.00
CA ASP A 4 -41.23 -43.54 -16.83
C ASP A 4 -40.10 -44.01 -15.92
N ARG A 5 -38.90 -44.13 -16.49
CA ARG A 5 -37.69 -44.52 -15.75
C ARG A 5 -36.47 -43.68 -16.08
N TYR A 6 -36.58 -42.35 -16.08
CA TYR A 6 -35.42 -41.47 -15.88
C TYR A 6 -35.82 -40.16 -15.19
N GLN A 7 -36.48 -40.28 -14.04
CA GLN A 7 -36.62 -39.17 -13.12
C GLN A 7 -35.29 -38.98 -12.38
N GLY A 8 -34.43 -38.08 -12.89
CA GLY A 8 -33.12 -37.77 -12.28
C GLY A 8 -33.22 -37.44 -10.78
N PRO A 9 -32.14 -37.69 -10.01
CA PRO A 9 -32.18 -37.71 -8.54
C PRO A 9 -32.70 -36.39 -7.99
N ARG A 10 -33.67 -36.47 -7.08
CA ARG A 10 -34.41 -35.34 -6.47
C ARG A 10 -33.49 -34.21 -5.97
N ARG A 11 -32.27 -34.54 -5.55
CA ARG A 11 -31.23 -33.58 -5.12
C ARG A 11 -30.70 -32.69 -6.25
N ALA A 12 -30.51 -33.22 -7.46
CA ALA A 12 -30.05 -32.44 -8.60
C ALA A 12 -31.08 -31.37 -8.99
N ARG A 13 -32.38 -31.73 -8.99
CA ARG A 13 -33.46 -30.78 -9.28
C ARG A 13 -33.57 -29.68 -8.23
N LEU A 14 -33.43 -30.03 -6.95
CA LEU A 14 -33.44 -29.06 -5.85
C LEU A 14 -32.23 -28.11 -5.91
N ALA A 15 -31.05 -28.62 -6.29
CA ALA A 15 -29.87 -27.78 -6.47
C ALA A 15 -30.04 -26.82 -7.66
N THR A 16 -30.56 -27.28 -8.81
CA THR A 16 -30.84 -26.39 -9.95
C THR A 16 -31.97 -25.41 -9.68
N ALA A 17 -33.02 -25.82 -8.94
CA ALA A 17 -34.11 -24.94 -8.57
C ALA A 17 -33.66 -23.88 -7.55
N GLY A 18 -32.83 -24.26 -6.58
CA GLY A 18 -32.23 -23.32 -5.62
C GLY A 18 -31.26 -22.34 -6.30
N ALA A 19 -30.42 -22.82 -7.21
CA ALA A 19 -29.53 -21.96 -8.01
C ALA A 19 -30.33 -20.99 -8.87
N ARG A 20 -31.41 -21.45 -9.53
CA ARG A 20 -32.30 -20.60 -10.31
C ARG A 20 -33.01 -19.56 -9.45
N ALA A 21 -33.52 -19.93 -8.28
CA ALA A 21 -34.18 -19.02 -7.35
C ALA A 21 -33.21 -17.97 -6.76
N ALA A 22 -31.95 -18.35 -6.50
CA ALA A 22 -30.92 -17.41 -6.06
C ALA A 22 -30.51 -16.42 -7.15
N VAL A 23 -30.50 -16.86 -8.42
CA VAL A 23 -30.27 -15.98 -9.57
C VAL A 23 -31.49 -15.06 -9.78
N GLU A 24 -32.71 -15.59 -9.73
CA GLU A 24 -33.94 -14.80 -9.83
C GLU A 24 -34.14 -13.84 -8.64
N SER A 25 -33.57 -14.07 -7.46
CA SER A 25 -33.66 -13.11 -6.35
C SER A 25 -32.64 -11.97 -6.47
N VAL A 26 -31.50 -12.20 -7.12
CA VAL A 26 -30.48 -11.17 -7.39
C VAL A 26 -30.85 -10.33 -8.62
N PHE A 27 -31.47 -10.95 -9.64
CA PHE A 27 -31.85 -10.29 -10.90
C PHE A 27 -33.37 -10.07 -11.05
N GLY A 28 -34.17 -10.45 -10.06
CA GLY A 28 -35.62 -10.26 -10.05
C GLY A 28 -35.99 -8.79 -10.00
N GLU A 29 -37.11 -8.44 -10.63
CA GLU A 29 -37.58 -7.05 -10.66
C GLU A 29 -37.77 -6.52 -9.24
N GLN A 30 -36.96 -5.53 -8.86
CA GLN A 30 -37.09 -4.86 -7.57
C GLN A 30 -38.50 -4.25 -7.43
N PRO A 31 -39.16 -4.41 -6.26
CA PRO A 31 -40.44 -3.77 -5.96
C PRO A 31 -40.39 -2.26 -6.27
N ARG A 32 -41.48 -1.68 -6.78
CA ARG A 32 -41.52 -0.25 -7.17
C ARG A 32 -41.05 0.71 -6.06
N GLY A 33 -41.25 0.36 -4.78
CA GLY A 33 -40.76 1.13 -3.63
C GLY A 33 -39.24 1.14 -3.48
N ASP A 34 -38.59 -0.02 -3.67
CA ASP A 34 -37.12 -0.15 -3.62
C ASP A 34 -36.44 0.57 -4.80
N ARG A 35 -37.13 0.62 -5.96
CA ARG A 35 -36.65 1.32 -7.15
C ARG A 35 -36.61 2.84 -6.97
N ILE A 36 -37.60 3.44 -6.29
CA ILE A 36 -37.63 4.87 -6.00
C ILE A 36 -36.58 5.23 -4.95
N SER A 37 -36.49 4.45 -3.87
CA SER A 37 -35.45 4.63 -2.84
C SER A 37 -34.04 4.53 -3.45
N GLY A 38 -33.81 3.53 -4.31
CA GLY A 38 -32.56 3.39 -5.05
C GLY A 38 -32.26 4.54 -6.00
N MET A 39 -33.28 5.11 -6.65
CA MET A 39 -33.11 6.28 -7.53
C MET A 39 -32.78 7.54 -6.74
N VAL A 40 -33.47 7.78 -5.62
CA VAL A 40 -33.20 8.91 -4.72
C VAL A 40 -31.81 8.79 -4.11
N PHE A 41 -31.42 7.62 -3.63
CA PHE A 41 -30.08 7.36 -3.10
C PHE A 41 -29.00 7.63 -4.14
N ARG A 42 -29.17 7.13 -5.37
CA ARG A 42 -28.24 7.40 -6.49
C ARG A 42 -28.19 8.88 -6.84
N ALA A 43 -29.33 9.56 -6.88
CA ALA A 43 -29.39 11.00 -7.15
C ALA A 43 -28.66 11.81 -6.08
N LEU A 44 -28.82 11.47 -4.80
CA LEU A 44 -28.09 12.09 -3.69
C LEU A 44 -26.59 11.82 -3.76
N MET A 45 -26.17 10.58 -4.07
CA MET A 45 -24.74 10.26 -4.26
C MET A 45 -24.14 11.02 -5.45
N LEU A 46 -24.86 11.10 -6.57
CA LEU A 46 -24.40 11.85 -7.75
C LEU A 46 -24.36 13.35 -7.48
N LEU A 47 -25.32 13.89 -6.73
CA LEU A 47 -25.33 15.29 -6.31
C LEU A 47 -24.13 15.58 -5.39
N ALA A 48 -23.88 14.72 -4.39
CA ALA A 48 -22.76 14.87 -3.48
C ALA A 48 -21.41 14.80 -4.22
N LEU A 49 -21.27 13.84 -5.15
CA LEU A 49 -20.10 13.73 -6.01
C LEU A 49 -19.94 14.96 -6.91
N ALA A 50 -21.01 15.41 -7.57
CA ALA A 50 -20.99 16.58 -8.43
C ALA A 50 -20.60 17.84 -7.65
N THR A 51 -21.15 18.02 -6.44
CA THR A 51 -20.81 19.14 -5.55
C THR A 51 -19.33 19.09 -5.15
N ALA A 52 -18.81 17.92 -4.76
CA ALA A 52 -17.40 17.75 -4.42
C ALA A 52 -16.49 18.06 -5.62
N LEU A 53 -16.84 17.59 -6.82
CA LEU A 53 -16.08 17.85 -8.05
C LEU A 53 -16.12 19.33 -8.44
N VAL A 54 -17.26 20.00 -8.34
CA VAL A 54 -17.39 21.44 -8.60
C VAL A 54 -16.59 22.23 -7.58
N MET A 55 -16.64 21.87 -6.29
CA MET A 55 -15.85 22.51 -5.25
C MET A 55 -14.34 22.32 -5.48
N LEU A 56 -13.90 21.10 -5.81
CA LEU A 56 -12.50 20.82 -6.11
C LEU A 56 -12.03 21.58 -7.36
N THR A 57 -12.82 21.56 -8.42
CA THR A 57 -12.48 22.23 -9.69
C THR A 57 -12.43 23.74 -9.51
N SER A 58 -13.40 24.32 -8.80
CA SER A 58 -13.38 25.75 -8.49
C SER A 58 -12.21 26.13 -7.59
N LEU A 59 -11.86 25.31 -6.59
CA LEU A 59 -10.68 25.50 -5.75
C LEU A 59 -9.38 25.50 -6.58
N ILE A 60 -9.22 24.54 -7.50
CA ILE A 60 -8.04 24.44 -8.37
C ILE A 60 -7.96 25.67 -9.30
N ILE A 61 -9.06 26.02 -9.98
CA ILE A 61 -9.10 27.19 -10.88
C ILE A 61 -8.78 28.48 -10.10
N TYR A 62 -9.40 28.65 -8.94
CA TYR A 62 -9.17 29.81 -8.08
C TYR A 62 -7.70 29.90 -7.62
N SER A 63 -7.13 28.77 -7.15
CA SER A 63 -5.74 28.70 -6.71
C SER A 63 -4.76 28.96 -7.85
N ALA A 64 -5.04 28.44 -9.05
CA ALA A 64 -4.20 28.66 -10.22
C ALA A 64 -4.24 30.13 -10.67
N TRP A 65 -5.45 30.71 -10.75
CA TRP A 65 -5.61 32.09 -11.16
C TRP A 65 -4.96 33.08 -10.19
N ARG A 66 -5.14 32.86 -8.88
CA ARG A 66 -4.54 33.71 -7.84
C ARG A 66 -3.04 33.45 -7.64
N GLY A 67 -2.59 32.23 -7.90
CA GLY A 67 -1.21 31.80 -7.70
C GLY A 67 -0.29 32.04 -8.89
N TRP A 68 -0.82 32.29 -10.09
CA TRP A 68 -0.02 32.37 -11.33
C TRP A 68 1.13 33.38 -11.24
N GLY A 69 0.88 34.56 -10.67
CA GLY A 69 1.89 35.61 -10.53
C GLY A 69 2.99 35.32 -9.51
N ARG A 70 2.88 34.20 -8.77
CA ARG A 70 3.82 33.77 -7.73
C ARG A 70 4.59 32.51 -8.12
N LEU A 71 4.50 32.09 -9.38
CA LEU A 71 5.28 30.98 -9.93
C LEU A 71 6.68 31.47 -10.33
N ASP A 72 7.46 31.86 -9.33
CA ASP A 72 8.83 32.32 -9.47
C ASP A 72 9.82 31.39 -8.73
N LEU A 73 11.11 31.64 -8.93
CA LEU A 73 12.15 30.86 -8.26
C LEU A 73 12.14 31.07 -6.74
N ASP A 74 11.77 32.27 -6.29
CA ASP A 74 11.69 32.64 -4.88
C ASP A 74 10.69 31.75 -4.14
N MET A 75 9.56 31.38 -4.77
CA MET A 75 8.62 30.43 -4.19
C MET A 75 9.27 29.08 -3.81
N ILE A 76 10.27 28.62 -4.58
CA ILE A 76 10.96 27.35 -4.35
C ILE A 76 12.14 27.52 -3.38
N THR A 77 12.90 28.61 -3.46
CA THR A 77 14.15 28.77 -2.70
C THR A 77 13.97 29.47 -1.37
N GLU A 78 13.02 30.39 -1.26
CA GLU A 78 12.86 31.22 -0.08
C GLU A 78 12.21 30.49 1.09
N LYS A 79 12.37 31.09 2.28
CA LYS A 79 11.77 30.58 3.52
C LYS A 79 10.31 31.01 3.62
N PRO A 80 9.48 30.25 4.36
CA PRO A 80 8.14 30.70 4.69
C PRO A 80 8.21 32.03 5.46
N SER A 81 7.49 33.04 4.99
CA SER A 81 7.43 34.36 5.61
C SER A 81 5.97 34.78 5.81
N ARG A 82 5.62 35.12 7.05
CA ARG A 82 4.29 35.68 7.38
C ARG A 82 4.24 37.21 7.28
N ILE A 83 5.42 37.85 7.30
CA ILE A 83 5.57 39.31 7.28
C ILE A 83 5.63 39.83 5.83
N ARG A 84 6.24 39.06 4.94
CA ARG A 84 6.37 39.36 3.50
C ARG A 84 5.76 38.22 2.67
N PRO A 85 4.42 38.19 2.52
CA PRO A 85 3.74 37.13 1.78
C PRO A 85 4.16 37.02 0.33
N GLU A 86 4.68 38.08 -0.27
CA GLU A 86 5.18 38.15 -1.64
C GLU A 86 6.52 37.43 -1.83
N GLN A 87 7.36 37.32 -0.79
CA GLN A 87 8.67 36.66 -0.83
C GLN A 87 8.67 35.29 -0.13
N ALA A 88 7.51 34.81 0.33
CA ALA A 88 7.48 33.54 1.06
C ALA A 88 7.71 32.36 0.10
N GLY A 89 8.60 31.46 0.48
CA GLY A 89 8.80 30.20 -0.23
C GLY A 89 8.55 28.98 0.64
N TYR A 90 8.72 27.80 0.05
CA TYR A 90 8.64 26.51 0.73
C TYR A 90 9.94 25.70 0.63
N GLY A 91 11.06 26.35 0.33
CA GLY A 91 12.37 25.71 0.18
C GLY A 91 12.79 24.82 1.35
N PRO A 92 12.68 25.27 2.62
CA PRO A 92 12.95 24.42 3.78
C PRO A 92 12.09 23.16 3.84
N ALA A 93 10.84 23.21 3.37
CA ALA A 93 9.96 22.04 3.34
C ALA A 93 10.40 21.05 2.26
N LEU A 94 10.79 21.52 1.06
CA LEU A 94 11.33 20.65 0.00
C LEU A 94 12.61 19.95 0.44
N VAL A 95 13.57 20.73 0.95
CA VAL A 95 14.84 20.19 1.45
C VAL A 95 14.61 19.23 2.61
N GLY A 96 13.71 19.57 3.53
CA GLY A 96 13.29 18.70 4.63
C GLY A 96 12.68 17.39 4.13
N SER A 97 11.82 17.43 3.11
CA SER A 97 11.24 16.23 2.49
C SER A 97 12.30 15.36 1.82
N ILE A 98 13.28 15.94 1.12
CA ILE A 98 14.38 15.19 0.52
C ILE A 98 15.20 14.49 1.60
N TYR A 99 15.61 15.21 2.65
CA TYR A 99 16.35 14.58 3.75
C TYR A 99 15.53 13.49 4.45
N MET A 100 14.21 13.69 4.59
CA MET A 100 13.33 12.67 5.15
C MET A 100 13.34 11.41 4.29
N ILE A 101 13.13 11.55 2.98
CA ILE A 101 13.10 10.42 2.02
C ILE A 101 14.43 9.70 1.99
N VAL A 102 15.55 10.42 1.93
CA VAL A 102 16.89 9.81 1.98
C VAL A 102 17.07 9.02 3.28
N GLY A 103 16.67 9.58 4.42
CA GLY A 103 16.71 8.87 5.70
C GLY A 103 15.84 7.61 5.72
N VAL A 104 14.64 7.65 5.11
CA VAL A 104 13.78 6.48 4.96
C VAL A 104 14.45 5.41 4.10
N ILE A 105 15.00 5.78 2.93
CA ILE A 105 15.64 4.83 2.01
C ILE A 105 16.83 4.15 2.68
N VAL A 106 17.71 4.92 3.33
CA VAL A 106 18.91 4.42 4.01
C VAL A 106 18.56 3.43 5.12
N LEU A 107 17.45 3.62 5.82
CA LEU A 107 17.01 2.71 6.89
C LEU A 107 16.22 1.51 6.35
N VAL A 108 15.25 1.76 5.46
CA VAL A 108 14.27 0.76 5.05
C VAL A 108 14.83 -0.20 4.01
N VAL A 109 15.60 0.28 3.03
CA VAL A 109 16.07 -0.61 1.95
C VAL A 109 16.98 -1.71 2.51
N PRO A 110 18.03 -1.44 3.30
CA PRO A 110 18.89 -2.50 3.82
C PRO A 110 18.15 -3.45 4.76
N VAL A 111 17.32 -2.92 5.68
CA VAL A 111 16.60 -3.72 6.67
C VAL A 111 15.49 -4.53 6.01
N GLY A 112 14.74 -3.92 5.10
CA GLY A 112 13.61 -4.53 4.40
C GLY A 112 14.06 -5.61 3.40
N VAL A 113 15.03 -5.28 2.54
CA VAL A 113 15.60 -6.26 1.59
C VAL A 113 16.36 -7.35 2.34
N GLY A 114 17.10 -7.02 3.40
CA GLY A 114 17.78 -8.02 4.24
C GLY A 114 16.80 -8.99 4.89
N ALA A 115 15.70 -8.49 5.45
CA ALA A 115 14.64 -9.32 5.99
C ALA A 115 13.96 -10.18 4.91
N ALA A 116 13.73 -9.63 3.72
CA ALA A 116 13.17 -10.37 2.59
C ALA A 116 14.09 -11.51 2.12
N VAL A 117 15.38 -11.24 1.96
CA VAL A 117 16.40 -12.25 1.61
C VAL A 117 16.43 -13.35 2.67
N TYR A 118 16.45 -12.98 3.95
CA TYR A 118 16.42 -13.98 5.03
C TYR A 118 15.16 -14.84 4.96
N LEU A 119 13.98 -14.22 4.87
CA LEU A 119 12.69 -14.91 4.92
C LEU A 119 12.42 -15.77 3.67
N GLU A 120 12.95 -15.42 2.52
CA GLU A 120 12.68 -16.14 1.27
C GLU A 120 13.76 -17.18 0.94
N GLU A 121 15.05 -16.90 1.21
CA GLU A 121 16.14 -17.78 0.80
C GLU A 121 16.73 -18.62 1.95
N TYR A 122 16.65 -18.15 3.20
CA TYR A 122 17.28 -18.83 4.35
C TYR A 122 16.28 -19.40 5.36
N ALA A 123 15.11 -18.79 5.50
CA ALA A 123 14.15 -19.14 6.52
C ALA A 123 13.45 -20.47 6.21
N LYS A 124 13.54 -21.40 7.16
CA LYS A 124 12.73 -22.61 7.12
C LYS A 124 11.36 -22.32 7.73
N LYS A 125 10.29 -22.55 6.96
CA LYS A 125 8.89 -22.23 7.33
C LYS A 125 8.37 -23.04 8.52
N ASP A 126 9.00 -24.17 8.83
CA ASP A 126 8.68 -25.05 9.96
C ASP A 126 9.08 -24.46 11.32
N ARG A 127 10.00 -23.49 11.35
CA ARG A 127 10.47 -22.88 12.60
C ARG A 127 9.50 -21.85 13.13
N TRP A 128 9.08 -22.02 14.39
CA TRP A 128 8.08 -21.18 15.05
C TRP A 128 8.42 -19.67 15.02
N TYR A 129 9.69 -19.31 15.18
CA TYR A 129 10.10 -17.90 15.19
C TYR A 129 9.96 -17.24 13.82
N ASN A 130 10.17 -17.96 12.71
CA ASN A 130 9.94 -17.43 11.36
C ASN A 130 8.45 -17.15 11.15
N ARG A 131 7.59 -18.07 11.60
CA ARG A 131 6.14 -17.86 11.59
C ARG A 131 5.73 -16.64 12.42
N LEU A 132 6.35 -16.42 13.58
CA LEU A 132 6.08 -15.20 14.36
C LEU A 132 6.55 -13.94 13.65
N ILE A 133 7.72 -13.93 13.01
CA ILE A 133 8.21 -12.78 12.25
C ILE A 133 7.23 -12.44 11.12
N GLU A 134 6.79 -13.44 10.35
CA GLU A 134 5.83 -13.25 9.26
C GLU A 134 4.49 -12.69 9.77
N LEU A 135 3.96 -13.24 10.87
CA LEU A 135 2.74 -12.74 11.48
C LEU A 135 2.88 -11.28 11.93
N ASN A 136 4.03 -10.90 12.52
CA ASN A 136 4.27 -9.52 12.93
C ASN A 136 4.40 -8.56 11.73
N ILE A 137 5.05 -8.98 10.64
CA ILE A 137 5.12 -8.18 9.41
C ILE A 137 3.72 -7.95 8.84
N GLN A 138 2.89 -9.00 8.78
CA GLN A 138 1.50 -8.90 8.31
C GLN A 138 0.64 -8.02 9.23
N ASN A 139 0.80 -8.15 10.54
CA ASN A 139 0.11 -7.31 11.51
C ASN A 139 0.52 -5.84 11.35
N LEU A 140 1.82 -5.55 11.22
CA LEU A 140 2.34 -4.20 10.99
C LEU A 140 1.83 -3.61 9.67
N ALA A 141 1.72 -4.41 8.61
CA ALA A 141 1.16 -3.97 7.33
C ALA A 141 -0.33 -3.57 7.43
N GLY A 142 -1.07 -4.19 8.36
CA GLY A 142 -2.49 -3.90 8.61
C GLY A 142 -2.74 -2.68 9.50
N VAL A 143 -1.70 -2.12 10.13
CA VAL A 143 -1.84 -0.98 11.04
C VAL A 143 -2.06 0.32 10.24
N PRO A 144 -3.10 1.13 10.55
CA PRO A 144 -3.32 2.41 9.89
C PRO A 144 -2.15 3.40 10.10
N SER A 145 -1.85 4.21 9.08
CA SER A 145 -0.73 5.16 9.10
C SER A 145 -0.78 6.17 10.26
N ILE A 146 -1.98 6.57 10.70
CA ILE A 146 -2.16 7.49 11.83
C ILE A 146 -1.60 6.93 13.15
N VAL A 147 -1.66 5.60 13.33
CA VAL A 147 -1.16 4.93 14.52
C VAL A 147 0.36 5.05 14.57
N PHE A 148 1.06 4.81 13.45
CA PHE A 148 2.50 5.02 13.36
C PHE A 148 2.88 6.48 13.63
N GLY A 149 2.09 7.45 13.16
CA GLY A 149 2.34 8.87 13.44
C GLY A 149 2.27 9.22 14.93
N ILE A 150 1.23 8.73 15.62
CA ILE A 150 1.07 8.95 17.07
C ILE A 150 2.15 8.21 17.87
N LEU A 151 2.51 6.98 17.48
CA LEU A 151 3.60 6.22 18.10
C LEU A 151 4.96 6.90 17.88
N GLY A 152 5.22 7.42 16.68
CA GLY A 152 6.41 8.20 16.39
C GLY A 152 6.52 9.44 17.28
N LEU A 153 5.43 10.18 17.44
CA LEU A 153 5.38 11.33 18.35
C LEU A 153 5.60 10.89 19.82
N ALA A 154 4.91 9.85 20.26
CA ALA A 154 4.91 9.40 21.65
C ALA A 154 6.23 8.77 22.09
N PHE A 155 6.88 7.96 21.24
CA PHE A 155 8.08 7.20 21.61
C PHE A 155 9.38 7.79 21.06
N ILE A 156 9.36 8.31 19.82
CA ILE A 156 10.56 8.78 19.13
C ILE A 156 10.79 10.27 19.40
N ALA A 157 9.74 11.09 19.25
CA ALA A 157 9.86 12.54 19.41
C ALA A 157 9.91 12.97 20.88
N ARG A 158 8.92 12.54 21.69
CA ARG A 158 8.72 13.01 23.07
C ARG A 158 8.98 11.96 24.15
N GLY A 159 9.07 10.70 23.77
CA GLY A 159 9.20 9.58 24.68
C GLY A 159 10.66 9.26 25.02
N PRO A 160 10.98 7.98 25.31
CA PRO A 160 12.27 7.58 25.84
C PRO A 160 13.45 7.87 24.91
N ILE A 161 13.22 7.95 23.58
CA ILE A 161 14.28 8.30 22.63
C ILE A 161 14.54 9.82 22.62
N GLY A 162 13.49 10.63 22.79
CA GLY A 162 13.61 12.08 22.98
C GLY A 162 14.29 12.87 21.85
N LEU A 163 14.19 12.41 20.59
CA LEU A 163 14.85 13.08 19.44
C LEU A 163 14.23 14.44 19.09
N GLY A 164 13.05 14.76 19.60
CA GLY A 164 12.32 15.98 19.29
C GLY A 164 11.72 15.99 17.89
N LEU A 165 11.27 17.16 17.43
CA LEU A 165 10.63 17.36 16.13
C LEU A 165 11.67 17.69 15.05
N VAL A 166 12.55 16.73 14.77
CA VAL A 166 13.62 16.83 13.77
C VAL A 166 13.38 15.88 12.60
N VAL A 167 14.08 16.11 11.49
CA VAL A 167 14.01 15.28 10.28
C VAL A 167 14.21 13.80 10.59
N ALA A 168 15.19 13.47 11.44
CA ALA A 168 15.48 12.08 11.82
C ALA A 168 14.27 11.37 12.45
N THR A 169 13.52 12.06 13.32
CA THR A 169 12.28 11.53 13.93
C THR A 169 11.25 11.20 12.86
N GLY A 170 11.07 12.09 11.88
CA GLY A 170 10.19 11.88 10.74
C GLY A 170 10.64 10.68 9.89
N SER A 171 11.93 10.62 9.54
CA SER A 171 12.52 9.52 8.77
C SER A 171 12.35 8.17 9.45
N ILE A 172 12.63 8.06 10.76
CA ILE A 172 12.51 6.79 11.48
C ILE A 172 11.03 6.37 11.59
N THR A 173 10.13 7.33 11.86
CA THR A 173 8.69 7.03 11.95
C THR A 173 8.14 6.53 10.62
N LEU A 174 8.48 7.22 9.52
CA LEU A 174 8.10 6.81 8.16
C LEU A 174 8.77 5.49 7.78
N ALA A 175 10.03 5.26 8.19
CA ALA A 175 10.71 4.01 7.95
C ALA A 175 9.96 2.83 8.56
N LEU A 176 9.52 2.93 9.82
CA LEU A 176 8.73 1.90 10.49
C LEU A 176 7.39 1.64 9.80
N LEU A 177 6.73 2.69 9.31
CA LEU A 177 5.48 2.59 8.56
C LEU A 177 5.68 1.86 7.22
N VAL A 178 6.73 2.19 6.48
CA VAL A 178 6.98 1.68 5.12
C VAL A 178 7.68 0.31 5.12
N LEU A 179 8.38 -0.03 6.20
CA LEU A 179 9.12 -1.29 6.35
C LEU A 179 8.33 -2.55 5.99
N PRO A 180 7.12 -2.82 6.52
CA PRO A 180 6.39 -4.05 6.18
C PRO A 180 6.06 -4.13 4.68
N THR A 181 5.72 -3.01 4.06
CA THR A 181 5.45 -2.93 2.62
C THR A 181 6.69 -3.29 1.79
N VAL A 182 7.86 -2.74 2.16
CA VAL A 182 9.12 -3.05 1.45
C VAL A 182 9.53 -4.51 1.64
N ILE A 183 9.37 -5.07 2.84
CA ILE A 183 9.65 -6.49 3.08
C ILE A 183 8.77 -7.36 2.18
N ILE A 184 7.46 -7.10 2.12
CA ILE A 184 6.53 -7.89 1.31
C ILE A 184 6.85 -7.76 -0.18
N ALA A 185 7.05 -6.53 -0.67
CA ALA A 185 7.40 -6.29 -2.08
C ALA A 185 8.70 -7.01 -2.47
N ALA A 186 9.76 -6.87 -1.66
CA ALA A 186 11.04 -7.50 -1.94
C ALA A 186 10.97 -9.03 -1.89
N ARG A 187 10.16 -9.61 -1.00
CA ARG A 187 9.92 -11.06 -0.97
C ARG A 187 9.26 -11.57 -2.23
N GLU A 188 8.20 -10.91 -2.69
CA GLU A 188 7.51 -11.30 -3.91
C GLU A 188 8.41 -11.13 -5.14
N ALA A 189 9.24 -10.09 -5.18
CA ALA A 189 10.26 -9.90 -6.22
C ALA A 189 11.31 -11.03 -6.23
N ILE A 190 11.83 -11.43 -5.06
CA ILE A 190 12.78 -12.55 -4.93
C ILE A 190 12.13 -13.87 -5.35
N ARG A 191 10.89 -14.12 -4.91
CA ARG A 191 10.12 -15.32 -5.23
C ARG A 191 9.81 -15.44 -6.72
N ALA A 192 9.65 -14.33 -7.43
CA ALA A 192 9.39 -14.31 -8.87
C ALA A 192 10.58 -14.79 -9.71
N VAL A 193 11.81 -14.79 -9.16
CA VAL A 193 13.00 -15.27 -9.87
C VAL A 193 12.92 -16.81 -10.02
N PRO A 194 13.02 -17.37 -11.25
CA PRO A 194 12.92 -18.81 -11.48
C PRO A 194 13.87 -19.67 -10.63
N SER A 195 13.42 -20.85 -10.18
CA SER A 195 14.25 -21.76 -9.37
C SER A 195 15.44 -22.34 -10.15
N SER A 196 15.29 -22.53 -11.47
CA SER A 196 16.35 -23.02 -12.37
C SER A 196 17.63 -22.19 -12.29
N ILE A 197 17.50 -20.89 -12.03
CA ILE A 197 18.61 -19.97 -11.87
C ILE A 197 19.41 -20.29 -10.60
N ARG A 198 18.73 -20.63 -9.50
CA ARG A 198 19.36 -21.02 -8.22
C ARG A 198 20.02 -22.38 -8.33
N GLU A 199 19.28 -23.35 -8.87
CA GLU A 199 19.76 -24.71 -9.07
C GLU A 199 20.97 -24.76 -10.00
N GLY A 200 20.94 -24.01 -11.11
CA GLY A 200 22.07 -23.90 -12.04
C GLY A 200 23.31 -23.27 -11.40
N SER A 201 23.14 -22.20 -10.63
CA SER A 201 24.25 -21.56 -9.90
C SER A 201 24.88 -22.50 -8.87
N LEU A 202 24.05 -23.19 -8.07
CA LEU A 202 24.52 -24.15 -7.07
C LEU A 202 25.20 -25.38 -7.71
N ALA A 203 24.71 -25.86 -8.86
CA ALA A 203 25.30 -26.98 -9.59
C ALA A 203 26.72 -26.67 -10.11
N LEU A 204 27.04 -25.40 -10.34
CA LEU A 204 28.39 -24.94 -10.69
C LEU A 204 29.32 -24.79 -9.46
N GLY A 205 28.85 -25.19 -8.27
CA GLY A 205 29.62 -25.10 -7.02
C GLY A 205 29.58 -23.71 -6.36
N ALA A 206 28.70 -22.81 -6.80
CA ALA A 206 28.53 -21.52 -6.14
C ALA A 206 27.94 -21.70 -4.73
N THR A 207 28.33 -20.83 -3.80
CA THR A 207 27.69 -20.81 -2.47
C THR A 207 26.29 -20.21 -2.55
N GLN A 208 25.46 -20.48 -1.55
CA GLN A 208 24.13 -19.89 -1.45
C GLN A 208 24.18 -18.36 -1.47
N TRP A 209 25.12 -17.75 -0.75
CA TRP A 209 25.29 -16.28 -0.77
C TRP A 209 25.75 -15.76 -2.14
N GLN A 210 26.66 -16.46 -2.83
CA GLN A 210 27.06 -16.09 -4.19
C GLN A 210 25.88 -16.14 -5.16
N THR A 211 25.05 -17.18 -5.06
CA THR A 211 23.83 -17.33 -5.86
C THR A 211 22.85 -16.18 -5.58
N ILE A 212 22.61 -15.86 -4.31
CA ILE A 212 21.68 -14.78 -3.94
C ILE A 212 22.20 -13.42 -4.39
N SER A 213 23.45 -13.09 -4.06
CA SER A 213 24.03 -11.75 -4.32
C SER A 213 24.32 -11.48 -5.79
N ARG A 214 24.75 -12.48 -6.57
CA ARG A 214 25.17 -12.28 -7.97
C ARG A 214 24.09 -12.59 -8.98
N GLN A 215 23.07 -13.35 -8.59
CA GLN A 215 22.09 -13.85 -9.54
C GLN A 215 20.65 -13.51 -9.12
N VAL A 216 20.25 -13.82 -7.90
CA VAL A 216 18.86 -13.59 -7.45
C VAL A 216 18.57 -12.11 -7.23
N LEU A 217 19.38 -11.41 -6.43
CA LEU A 217 19.17 -10.00 -6.11
C LEU A 217 19.21 -9.10 -7.35
N PRO A 218 20.17 -9.25 -8.29
CA PRO A 218 20.16 -8.47 -9.53
C PRO A 218 18.94 -8.75 -10.41
N ALA A 219 18.48 -10.01 -10.46
CA ALA A 219 17.27 -10.37 -11.21
C ALA A 219 15.97 -9.85 -10.55
N ALA A 220 15.94 -9.77 -9.23
CA ALA A 220 14.80 -9.26 -8.45
C ALA A 220 14.78 -7.73 -8.36
N ALA A 221 15.91 -7.05 -8.58
CA ALA A 221 16.06 -5.60 -8.38
C ALA A 221 15.01 -4.71 -9.07
N PRO A 222 14.52 -5.00 -10.30
CA PRO A 222 13.45 -4.20 -10.89
C PRO A 222 12.10 -4.30 -10.16
N GLY A 223 11.90 -5.36 -9.37
CA GLY A 223 10.72 -5.56 -8.53
C GLY A 223 10.88 -5.12 -7.07
N ILE A 224 12.10 -4.75 -6.66
CA ILE A 224 12.42 -4.21 -5.31
C ILE A 224 12.40 -2.68 -5.38
#